data_AF-A0A4U7EYY3-F1
#
_entry.id   AF-A0A4U7EYY3-F1
#
_cell.length_a   1.000
_cell.length_b   1.000
_cell.length_c   1.000
_cell.angle_alpha   90.00
_cell.angle_beta   90.00
_cell.angle_gamma   90.00
#
_symmetry.space_group_name_H-M   'P 1'
#
loop_
_entity.id
_entity.type
_entity.pdbx_description
1 polymer ?
#
loop_
_entity_poly.entity_id
_entity_poly.type
_entity_poly.pdbx_seq_one_letter_code
_entity_poly.pdbx_strand_id
1 'polypeptide(L)'
;MNPEAVGKLLHKELASEGKIYPDYGRYCINAVPALLADLFDGKRTTPLTKAIVPGGDDPVATVITFLIDGLGYRKATKVLRNMPTEESSILNQNIYPVTSVFPSETTAALTSLLTGVPPNRHGLPGWLLHFKKYGKTVQCPEFVSVNPRNKTINFDVDDVLLSECTPVFEKLSERGVSSYSYLRDEIATGAYSYRLYS
;
A
#
# COMPACT_ATOMS: atom_id res chain seq x y z
N MET A 1 -2.57 18.63 -9.99
CA MET A 1 -2.63 19.51 -8.79
C MET A 1 -1.28 19.45 -8.10
N ASN A 2 -0.81 20.53 -7.49
CA ASN A 2 0.44 20.49 -6.70
C ASN A 2 0.22 19.81 -5.33
N PRO A 3 1.28 19.40 -4.60
CA PRO A 3 1.12 18.71 -3.33
C PRO A 3 0.33 19.45 -2.27
N GLU A 4 0.48 20.78 -2.18
CA GLU A 4 -0.22 21.61 -1.21
C GLU A 4 -1.73 21.62 -1.46
N ALA A 5 -2.15 21.71 -2.72
CA ALA A 5 -3.55 21.65 -3.12
C ALA A 5 -4.18 20.31 -2.76
N VAL A 6 -3.48 19.19 -2.98
CA VAL A 6 -3.95 17.86 -2.54
C VAL A 6 -4.07 17.81 -1.02
N GLY A 7 -3.10 18.33 -0.28
CA GLY A 7 -3.17 18.38 1.19
C GLY A 7 -4.35 19.19 1.71
N LYS A 8 -4.62 20.36 1.11
CA LYS A 8 -5.79 21.20 1.42
C LYS A 8 -7.11 20.51 1.09
N LEU A 9 -7.18 19.82 -0.05
CA LEU A 9 -8.34 19.03 -0.46
C LEU A 9 -8.66 17.95 0.58
N LEU A 10 -7.67 17.11 0.91
CA LEU A 10 -7.85 16.02 1.86
C LEU A 10 -8.26 16.51 3.24
N HIS A 11 -7.67 17.60 3.72
CA HIS A 11 -8.05 18.16 5.01
C HIS A 11 -9.46 18.75 4.99
N LYS A 12 -9.86 19.43 3.91
CA LYS A 12 -11.18 20.03 3.78
C LYS A 12 -12.30 18.98 3.69
N GLU A 13 -12.07 17.91 2.92
CA GLU A 13 -13.12 16.93 2.61
C GLU A 13 -13.18 15.76 3.60
N LEU A 14 -12.04 15.37 4.16
CA LEU A 14 -11.92 14.11 4.90
C LEU A 14 -11.49 14.31 6.37
N ALA A 15 -11.22 15.53 6.81
CA ALA A 15 -10.92 15.76 8.21
C ALA A 15 -12.21 15.89 9.03
N SER A 16 -12.30 15.10 10.10
CA SER A 16 -13.35 15.25 11.11
C SER A 16 -12.83 14.74 12.45
N GLU A 17 -13.20 15.42 13.53
CA GLU A 17 -12.82 15.08 14.92
C GLU A 17 -11.29 14.85 15.11
N GLY A 18 -10.47 15.67 14.44
CA GLY A 18 -9.00 15.57 14.51
C GLY A 18 -8.40 14.36 13.78
N LYS A 19 -9.20 13.59 13.04
CA LYS A 19 -8.77 12.45 12.21
C LYS A 19 -8.94 12.78 10.73
N ILE A 20 -8.28 12.01 9.87
CA ILE A 20 -8.45 12.06 8.41
C ILE A 20 -8.96 10.69 7.96
N TYR A 21 -10.09 10.68 7.26
CA TYR A 21 -10.68 9.46 6.70
C TYR A 21 -9.93 9.01 5.43
N PRO A 22 -9.91 7.70 5.12
CA PRO A 22 -9.33 7.19 3.88
C PRO A 22 -10.02 7.76 2.63
N ASP A 23 -9.22 8.20 1.66
CA ASP A 23 -9.68 8.72 0.37
C ASP A 23 -9.71 7.62 -0.70
N TYR A 24 -10.43 6.53 -0.42
CA TYR A 24 -10.41 5.33 -1.27
C TYR A 24 -10.65 5.65 -2.74
N GLY A 25 -9.77 5.13 -3.62
CA GLY A 25 -9.86 5.32 -5.07
C GLY A 25 -9.38 6.68 -5.61
N ARG A 26 -9.03 7.63 -4.73
CA ARG A 26 -8.38 8.90 -5.11
C ARG A 26 -6.96 8.93 -4.52
N TYR A 27 -6.73 9.69 -3.44
CA TYR A 27 -5.43 9.81 -2.80
C TYR A 27 -5.32 8.87 -1.60
N CYS A 28 -5.40 7.56 -1.84
CA CYS A 28 -5.25 6.52 -0.84
C CYS A 28 -4.20 5.48 -1.27
N ILE A 29 -3.54 4.82 -0.32
CA ILE A 29 -2.53 3.78 -0.60
C ILE A 29 -3.06 2.64 -1.46
N ASN A 30 -4.38 2.38 -1.45
CA ASN A 30 -4.98 1.35 -2.31
C ASN A 30 -5.05 1.77 -3.79
N ALA A 31 -4.74 3.02 -4.13
CA ALA A 31 -4.62 3.47 -5.52
C ALA A 31 -3.21 3.19 -6.11
N VAL A 32 -2.26 2.72 -5.31
CA VAL A 32 -0.87 2.47 -5.74
C VAL A 32 -0.76 1.45 -6.88
N PRO A 33 -1.48 0.31 -6.89
CA PRO A 33 -1.41 -0.62 -8.02
C PRO A 33 -1.85 -0.01 -9.34
N ALA A 34 -2.86 0.86 -9.31
CA ALA A 34 -3.32 1.56 -10.50
C ALA A 34 -2.32 2.64 -10.94
N LEU A 35 -1.67 3.33 -9.99
CA LEU A 35 -0.55 4.22 -10.27
C LEU A 35 0.60 3.48 -10.98
N LEU A 36 0.99 2.30 -10.47
CA LEU A 36 2.08 1.52 -11.08
C LEU A 36 1.73 1.06 -12.49
N ALA A 37 0.52 0.55 -12.71
CA ALA A 37 0.06 0.18 -14.05
C ALA A 37 0.04 1.38 -15.01
N ASP A 38 -0.47 2.52 -14.56
CA ASP A 38 -0.48 3.76 -15.34
C ASP A 38 0.93 4.21 -15.75
N LEU A 39 1.92 4.10 -14.85
CA LEU A 39 3.31 4.47 -15.12
C LEU A 39 3.92 3.63 -16.25
N PHE A 40 3.70 2.32 -16.24
CA PHE A 40 4.21 1.42 -17.30
C PHE A 40 3.40 1.54 -18.60
N ASP A 41 2.13 1.92 -18.54
CA ASP A 41 1.30 2.10 -19.72
C ASP A 41 1.44 3.50 -20.37
N GLY A 42 2.14 4.44 -19.71
CA GLY A 42 2.17 5.84 -20.14
C GLY A 42 0.80 6.53 -20.01
N LYS A 43 -0.05 6.07 -19.08
CA LYS A 43 -1.43 6.56 -18.91
C LYS A 43 -1.60 7.39 -17.66
N ARG A 44 -2.74 8.08 -17.57
CA ARG A 44 -3.17 8.87 -16.41
C ARG A 44 -4.63 8.61 -16.08
N THR A 45 -4.94 7.38 -15.68
CA THR A 45 -6.34 6.99 -15.44
C THR A 45 -6.82 7.42 -14.05
N THR A 46 -5.93 7.48 -13.06
CA THR A 46 -6.32 7.80 -11.66
C THR A 46 -6.02 9.23 -11.22
N PRO A 47 -6.73 9.77 -10.21
CA PRO A 47 -6.40 11.06 -9.58
C PRO A 47 -4.97 11.11 -9.00
N LEU A 48 -4.47 9.98 -8.49
CA LEU A 48 -3.14 9.86 -7.92
C LEU A 48 -2.07 9.99 -9.02
N THR A 49 -2.19 9.23 -10.11
CA THR A 49 -1.26 9.31 -11.25
C THR A 49 -1.24 10.70 -11.88
N LYS A 50 -2.42 11.31 -12.06
CA LYS A 50 -2.56 12.69 -12.58
C LYS A 50 -1.87 13.73 -11.72
N ALA A 51 -1.68 13.46 -10.42
CA ALA A 51 -0.97 14.36 -9.52
C ALA A 51 0.55 14.10 -9.52
N ILE A 52 0.97 12.84 -9.48
CA ILE A 52 2.37 12.45 -9.23
C ILE A 52 3.25 12.54 -10.49
N VAL A 53 2.69 12.43 -11.70
CA VAL A 53 3.48 12.37 -12.95
C VAL A 53 3.36 13.68 -13.74
N PRO A 54 4.20 14.71 -13.44
CA PRO A 54 4.21 15.95 -14.20
C PRO A 54 4.89 15.75 -15.57
N GLY A 55 4.10 15.73 -16.65
CA GLY A 55 4.60 15.73 -18.04
C GLY A 55 4.74 14.34 -18.69
N GLY A 56 4.54 14.29 -20.02
CA GLY A 56 4.65 13.11 -20.90
C GLY A 56 3.55 12.05 -20.74
N ASP A 57 3.16 11.40 -21.84
CA ASP A 57 2.38 10.14 -21.83
C ASP A 57 3.31 8.94 -22.14
N ASP A 58 4.60 9.12 -21.86
CA ASP A 58 5.64 8.13 -22.16
C ASP A 58 5.69 7.07 -21.04
N PRO A 59 5.67 5.77 -21.40
CA PRO A 59 5.90 4.68 -20.48
C PRO A 59 7.20 4.81 -19.69
N VAL A 60 7.12 4.54 -18.39
CA VAL A 60 8.31 4.43 -17.54
C VAL A 60 8.93 3.04 -17.69
N ALA A 61 10.25 2.97 -17.91
CA ALA A 61 10.95 1.70 -18.04
C ALA A 61 11.16 0.97 -16.70
N THR A 62 11.39 1.73 -15.62
CA THR A 62 11.72 1.19 -14.30
C THR A 62 11.08 2.02 -13.20
N VAL A 63 10.37 1.37 -12.27
CA VAL A 63 9.84 1.99 -11.06
C VAL A 63 10.47 1.34 -9.83
N ILE A 64 11.01 2.16 -8.93
CA ILE A 64 11.53 1.71 -7.63
C ILE A 64 10.59 2.26 -6.55
N THR A 65 10.01 1.38 -5.75
CA THR A 65 9.10 1.76 -4.66
C THR A 65 9.73 1.44 -3.30
N PHE A 66 9.78 2.46 -2.44
CA PHE A 66 10.18 2.31 -1.04
C PHE A 66 8.95 2.43 -0.15
N LEU A 67 8.72 1.42 0.69
CA LEU A 67 7.72 1.48 1.75
C LEU A 67 8.41 1.62 3.10
N ILE A 68 8.15 2.74 3.78
CA ILE A 68 8.74 3.03 5.09
C ILE A 68 7.62 3.01 6.13
N ASP A 69 7.59 1.95 6.93
CA ASP A 69 6.56 1.79 7.96
C ASP A 69 6.62 2.91 9.01
N GLY A 70 5.46 3.41 9.42
CA GLY A 70 5.32 4.48 10.42
C GLY A 70 5.76 5.88 9.97
N LEU A 71 6.17 6.08 8.71
CA LEU A 71 6.58 7.39 8.18
C LEU A 71 5.38 8.18 7.61
N GLY A 72 4.67 8.90 8.48
CA GLY A 72 3.58 9.78 8.06
C GLY A 72 4.04 11.05 7.33
N TYR A 73 3.18 11.56 6.44
CA TYR A 73 3.42 12.75 5.61
C TYR A 73 4.00 13.97 6.36
N ARG A 74 3.44 14.29 7.55
CA ARG A 74 3.93 15.41 8.38
C ARG A 74 5.37 15.21 8.87
N LYS A 75 5.75 13.97 9.21
CA LYS A 75 7.12 13.65 9.64
C LYS A 75 8.07 13.75 8.45
N ALA A 76 7.71 13.16 7.31
CA ALA A 76 8.51 13.19 6.10
C ALA A 76 8.78 14.63 5.61
N THR A 77 7.73 15.44 5.48
CA THR A 77 7.87 16.84 5.04
C THR A 77 8.68 17.69 6.01
N LYS A 78 8.55 17.47 7.33
CA LYS A 78 9.37 18.16 8.33
C LYS A 78 10.86 17.83 8.19
N VAL A 79 11.20 16.56 7.96
CA VAL A 79 12.60 16.14 7.77
C VAL A 79 13.17 16.78 6.51
N LEU A 80 12.47 16.70 5.38
CA LEU A 80 12.94 17.26 4.10
C LEU A 80 13.15 18.77 4.17
N ARG A 81 12.24 19.51 4.81
CA ARG A 81 12.38 20.97 4.99
C ARG A 81 13.57 21.40 5.85
N ASN A 82 14.04 20.51 6.72
CA ASN A 82 15.17 20.78 7.60
C ASN A 82 16.52 20.34 7.01
N MET A 83 16.53 19.66 5.86
CA MET A 83 17.74 19.39 5.11
C MET A 83 17.98 20.55 4.14
N PRO A 84 19.14 21.24 4.19
CA PRO A 84 19.40 22.38 3.31
C PRO A 84 20.16 21.93 2.04
N THR A 85 19.57 21.00 1.27
CA THR A 85 20.19 20.52 0.02
C THR A 85 19.26 20.74 -1.18
N GLU A 86 19.82 20.84 -2.38
CA GLU A 86 19.02 21.01 -3.60
C GLU A 86 18.07 19.82 -3.81
N GLU A 87 18.54 18.60 -3.53
CA GLU A 87 17.76 17.37 -3.61
C GLU A 87 16.56 17.41 -2.66
N SER A 88 16.76 17.90 -1.43
CA SER A 88 15.67 18.02 -0.46
C SER A 88 14.58 19.01 -0.92
N SER A 89 14.96 20.07 -1.64
CA SER A 89 14.02 21.05 -2.20
C SER A 89 13.20 20.42 -3.34
N ILE A 90 13.85 19.69 -4.24
CA ILE A 90 13.21 18.96 -5.32
C ILE A 90 12.24 17.91 -4.75
N LEU A 91 12.66 17.13 -3.76
CA LEU A 91 11.83 16.13 -3.10
C LEU A 91 10.62 16.76 -2.41
N ASN A 92 10.82 17.89 -1.72
CA ASN A 92 9.74 18.61 -1.04
C ASN A 92 8.69 19.19 -2.01
N GLN A 93 9.05 19.46 -3.27
CA GLN A 93 8.11 19.85 -4.32
C GLN A 93 7.33 18.68 -4.94
N ASN A 94 7.81 17.44 -4.72
CA ASN A 94 7.24 16.22 -5.32
C ASN A 94 6.64 15.25 -4.27
N ILE A 95 6.53 15.65 -3.01
CA ILE A 95 5.95 14.83 -1.95
C ILE A 95 4.45 15.04 -1.82
N TYR A 96 3.65 14.11 -2.37
CA TYR A 96 2.19 14.19 -2.33
C TYR A 96 1.62 13.52 -1.06
N PRO A 97 0.66 14.15 -0.37
CA PRO A 97 -0.04 13.48 0.73
C PRO A 97 -0.97 12.41 0.18
N VAL A 98 -0.85 11.20 0.74
CA VAL A 98 -1.71 10.05 0.47
C VAL A 98 -2.27 9.55 1.80
N THR A 99 -3.56 9.25 1.84
CA THR A 99 -4.22 8.67 3.01
C THR A 99 -3.93 7.17 3.11
N SER A 100 -3.87 6.64 4.34
CA SER A 100 -3.90 5.19 4.54
C SER A 100 -5.33 4.65 4.34
N VAL A 101 -5.49 3.34 4.50
CA VAL A 101 -6.79 2.68 4.66
C VAL A 101 -7.27 2.72 6.10
N PHE A 102 -8.49 2.26 6.36
CA PHE A 102 -9.01 2.05 7.71
C PHE A 102 -9.40 0.58 7.92
N PRO A 103 -8.93 -0.07 9.01
CA PRO A 103 -7.97 0.44 10.00
C PRO A 103 -6.58 0.71 9.42
N SER A 104 -5.85 1.69 9.98
CA SER A 104 -4.48 2.05 9.53
C SER A 104 -3.41 1.07 10.07
N GLU A 105 -3.74 -0.21 10.12
CA GLU A 105 -2.87 -1.30 10.59
C GLU A 105 -1.97 -1.80 9.45
N THR A 106 -0.77 -2.27 9.77
CA THR A 106 0.22 -2.72 8.79
C THR A 106 -0.34 -3.77 7.83
N THR A 107 -1.01 -4.81 8.33
CA THR A 107 -1.61 -5.86 7.49
C THR A 107 -2.68 -5.31 6.54
N ALA A 108 -3.56 -4.44 7.02
CA ALA A 108 -4.62 -3.85 6.20
C ALA A 108 -4.03 -2.95 5.11
N ALA A 109 -3.09 -2.08 5.50
CA ALA A 109 -2.43 -1.15 4.61
C ALA A 109 -1.58 -1.85 3.54
N LEU A 110 -0.75 -2.83 3.93
CA LEU A 110 0.08 -3.61 3.00
C LEU A 110 -0.77 -4.37 2.00
N THR A 111 -1.80 -5.08 2.47
CA THR A 111 -2.66 -5.87 1.58
C THR A 111 -3.37 -4.95 0.59
N SER A 112 -3.85 -3.80 1.05
CA SER A 112 -4.46 -2.78 0.18
C SER A 112 -3.46 -2.16 -0.81
N LEU A 113 -2.23 -1.90 -0.38
CA LEU A 113 -1.17 -1.36 -1.23
C LEU A 113 -0.75 -2.35 -2.33
N LEU A 114 -0.73 -3.64 -2.03
CA LEU A 114 -0.35 -4.70 -2.96
C LEU A 114 -1.48 -5.09 -3.91
N THR A 115 -2.74 -5.09 -3.47
CA THR A 115 -3.87 -5.61 -4.26
C THR A 115 -4.71 -4.49 -4.89
N GLY A 116 -4.72 -3.32 -4.26
CA GLY A 116 -5.59 -2.18 -4.58
C GLY A 116 -6.99 -2.30 -3.99
N VAL A 117 -7.27 -3.41 -3.32
CA VAL A 117 -8.55 -3.73 -2.70
C VAL A 117 -8.59 -3.09 -1.29
N PRO A 118 -9.72 -2.52 -0.83
CA PRO A 118 -9.83 -2.00 0.53
C PRO A 118 -10.02 -3.09 1.61
N PRO A 119 -9.76 -2.81 2.91
CA PRO A 119 -9.81 -3.82 3.97
C PRO A 119 -11.13 -4.57 4.13
N ASN A 120 -12.26 -3.90 3.90
CA ASN A 120 -13.57 -4.54 3.94
C ASN A 120 -13.80 -5.54 2.80
N ARG A 121 -12.98 -5.51 1.74
CA ARG A 121 -13.06 -6.38 0.57
C ARG A 121 -11.93 -7.38 0.45
N HIS A 122 -10.77 -7.17 1.07
CA HIS A 122 -9.71 -8.18 1.07
C HIS A 122 -9.70 -9.06 2.33
N GLY A 123 -10.49 -8.74 3.36
CA GLY A 123 -10.72 -9.62 4.51
C GLY A 123 -9.65 -9.59 5.60
N LEU A 124 -8.64 -8.70 5.51
CA LEU A 124 -7.53 -8.60 6.48
C LEU A 124 -7.50 -7.23 7.18
N PRO A 125 -8.45 -6.91 8.08
CA PRO A 125 -8.55 -5.57 8.67
C PRO A 125 -7.51 -5.28 9.77
N GLY A 126 -6.71 -6.26 10.20
CA GLY A 126 -5.79 -6.06 11.31
C GLY A 126 -4.77 -7.18 11.51
N TRP A 127 -3.92 -6.99 12.52
CA TRP A 127 -2.79 -7.87 12.86
C TRP A 127 -3.22 -9.20 13.51
N LEU A 128 -4.31 -9.20 14.29
CA LEU A 128 -4.83 -10.40 14.96
C LEU A 128 -6.26 -10.70 14.51
N LEU A 129 -6.47 -11.86 13.90
CA LEU A 129 -7.77 -12.28 13.41
C LEU A 129 -8.15 -13.65 13.98
N HIS A 130 -9.38 -13.76 14.45
CA HIS A 130 -9.95 -15.04 14.88
C HIS A 130 -10.70 -15.71 13.72
N PHE A 131 -10.18 -16.83 13.24
CA PHE A 131 -10.81 -17.59 12.17
C PHE A 131 -11.66 -18.71 12.74
N LYS A 132 -12.98 -18.53 12.71
CA LYS A 132 -13.95 -19.51 13.22
C LYS A 132 -13.79 -20.89 12.58
N LYS A 133 -13.50 -20.96 11.27
CA LYS A 133 -13.24 -22.21 10.52
C LYS A 133 -12.15 -23.06 11.20
N TYR A 134 -11.14 -22.41 11.76
CA TYR A 134 -10.00 -23.05 12.41
C TYR A 134 -10.08 -23.05 13.94
N GLY A 135 -11.03 -22.30 14.51
CA GLY A 135 -11.12 -22.07 15.96
C GLY A 135 -9.87 -21.44 16.55
N LYS A 136 -9.10 -20.66 15.77
CA LYS A 136 -7.81 -20.09 16.19
C LYS A 136 -7.70 -18.61 15.90
N THR A 137 -6.92 -17.94 16.73
CA THR A 137 -6.44 -16.59 16.50
C THR A 137 -5.09 -16.64 15.80
N VAL A 138 -4.97 -15.88 14.73
CA VAL A 138 -3.83 -15.85 13.82
C VAL A 138 -3.24 -14.46 13.81
N GLN A 139 -1.92 -14.43 13.83
CA GLN A 139 -1.14 -13.24 13.58
C GLN A 139 -0.91 -13.08 12.07
N CYS A 140 -1.27 -11.94 11.52
CA CYS A 140 -1.06 -11.55 10.13
C CYS A 140 -0.02 -10.42 10.08
N PRO A 141 0.86 -10.33 9.07
CA PRO A 141 0.88 -11.11 7.83
C PRO A 141 1.55 -12.47 7.96
N GLU A 142 2.19 -12.81 9.08
CA GLU A 142 2.98 -14.05 9.17
C GLU A 142 2.13 -15.34 9.08
N PHE A 143 0.80 -15.23 9.22
CA PHE A 143 -0.18 -16.32 9.27
C PHE A 143 0.18 -17.42 10.29
N VAL A 144 0.74 -17.00 11.43
CA VAL A 144 1.10 -17.91 12.53
C VAL A 144 0.03 -17.92 13.60
N SER A 145 -0.28 -19.11 14.13
CA SER A 145 -1.16 -19.25 15.29
C SER A 145 -0.52 -18.59 16.52
N VAL A 146 -1.27 -17.74 17.20
CA VAL A 146 -0.83 -17.09 18.46
C VAL A 146 -0.68 -18.11 19.59
N ASN A 147 -1.34 -19.26 19.50
CA ASN A 147 -1.19 -20.33 20.48
C ASN A 147 0.05 -21.21 20.17
N PRO A 148 1.10 -21.19 21.02
CA PRO A 148 2.36 -21.88 20.77
C PRO A 148 2.25 -23.41 20.83
N ARG A 149 1.19 -23.98 21.43
CA ARG A 149 0.97 -25.44 21.45
C ARG A 149 0.50 -26.00 20.11
N ASN A 150 0.21 -25.13 19.15
CA ASN A 150 -0.56 -25.46 17.97
C ASN A 150 -0.13 -24.59 16.76
N LYS A 151 1.19 -24.37 16.64
CA LYS A 151 1.84 -23.51 15.63
C LYS A 151 1.56 -23.93 14.20
N THR A 152 1.49 -25.24 13.95
CA THR A 152 1.32 -25.83 12.62
C THR A 152 -0.17 -25.98 12.30
N ILE A 153 -0.80 -24.93 11.77
CA ILE A 153 -1.91 -25.12 10.84
C ILE A 153 -1.40 -24.71 9.47
N ASN A 154 -1.71 -25.50 8.45
CA ASN A 154 -1.65 -25.03 7.07
C ASN A 154 -2.76 -24.00 6.89
N PHE A 155 -2.46 -22.72 7.17
CA PHE A 155 -3.33 -21.62 6.81
C PHE A 155 -3.18 -21.39 5.31
N ASP A 156 -4.23 -21.70 4.56
CA ASP A 156 -4.33 -21.25 3.19
C ASP A 156 -4.62 -19.74 3.21
N VAL A 157 -3.77 -18.95 2.55
CA VAL A 157 -3.96 -17.51 2.47
C VAL A 157 -5.20 -17.19 1.65
N ASP A 158 -5.58 -18.03 0.68
CA ASP A 158 -6.78 -17.84 -0.14
C ASP A 158 -8.07 -18.18 0.61
N ASP A 159 -8.00 -18.90 1.74
CA ASP A 159 -9.13 -19.02 2.66
C ASP A 159 -9.42 -17.72 3.41
N VAL A 160 -8.50 -16.76 3.37
CA VAL A 160 -8.55 -15.51 4.11
C VAL A 160 -8.70 -14.32 3.17
N LEU A 161 -7.90 -14.28 2.10
CA LEU A 161 -8.03 -13.29 1.05
C LEU A 161 -9.30 -13.59 0.26
N LEU A 162 -10.14 -12.58 0.13
CA LEU A 162 -11.30 -12.70 -0.74
C LEU A 162 -10.84 -12.73 -2.21
N SER A 163 -11.58 -13.45 -3.05
CA SER A 163 -11.25 -13.74 -4.47
C SER A 163 -10.88 -12.53 -5.34
N GLU A 164 -11.20 -11.32 -4.91
CA GLU A 164 -10.93 -10.06 -5.63
C GLU A 164 -9.47 -9.56 -5.48
N CYS A 165 -8.62 -10.29 -4.74
CA CYS A 165 -7.27 -9.86 -4.35
C CYS A 165 -6.17 -10.31 -5.33
N THR A 166 -6.22 -9.87 -6.58
CA THR A 166 -5.09 -10.04 -7.50
C THR A 166 -3.96 -9.05 -7.14
N PRO A 167 -2.76 -9.53 -6.75
CA PRO A 167 -1.64 -8.68 -6.40
C PRO A 167 -1.12 -7.86 -7.58
N VAL A 168 -0.44 -6.76 -7.29
CA VAL A 168 0.14 -5.88 -8.30
C VAL A 168 1.25 -6.58 -9.08
N PHE A 169 2.01 -7.47 -8.45
CA PHE A 169 3.05 -8.26 -9.09
C PHE A 169 2.49 -9.13 -10.23
N GLU A 170 1.43 -9.89 -9.95
CA GLU A 170 0.68 -10.64 -10.96
C GLU A 170 0.13 -9.72 -12.07
N LYS A 171 -0.53 -8.61 -11.71
CA LYS A 171 -1.05 -7.62 -12.70
C LYS A 171 0.05 -7.05 -13.59
N LEU A 172 1.24 -6.82 -13.06
CA LEU A 172 2.39 -6.32 -13.81
C LEU A 172 3.01 -7.42 -14.68
N SER A 173 3.07 -8.66 -14.19
CA SER A 173 3.54 -9.82 -14.94
C SER A 173 2.69 -10.08 -16.18
N GLU A 174 1.35 -9.98 -16.07
CA GLU A 174 0.43 -10.06 -17.21
C GLU A 174 0.71 -9.01 -18.30
N ARG A 175 1.36 -7.91 -17.94
CA ARG A 175 1.78 -6.83 -18.85
C ARG A 175 3.21 -7.00 -19.36
N GLY A 176 3.87 -8.09 -19.02
CA GLY A 176 5.28 -8.33 -19.36
C GLY A 176 6.27 -7.52 -18.51
N VAL A 177 5.84 -6.95 -17.40
CA VAL A 177 6.71 -6.19 -16.48
C VAL A 177 7.30 -7.13 -15.44
N SER A 178 8.63 -7.24 -15.45
CA SER A 178 9.36 -7.98 -14.42
C SER A 178 9.36 -7.22 -13.10
N SER A 179 8.93 -7.90 -12.03
CA SER A 179 8.80 -7.31 -10.69
C SER A 179 9.66 -8.05 -9.68
N TYR A 180 10.29 -7.32 -8.75
CA TYR A 180 11.17 -7.87 -7.73
C TYR A 180 10.88 -7.21 -6.38
N SER A 181 10.91 -7.97 -5.29
CA SER A 181 10.71 -7.47 -3.93
C SER A 181 11.90 -7.79 -3.04
N TYR A 182 12.33 -6.82 -2.23
CA TYR A 182 13.34 -7.00 -1.20
C TYR A 182 12.68 -6.89 0.17
N LEU A 183 12.58 -8.01 0.87
CA LEU A 183 11.93 -8.12 2.17
C LEU A 183 12.94 -8.67 3.19
N ARG A 184 12.66 -8.45 4.49
CA ARG A 184 13.38 -9.15 5.57
C ARG A 184 13.10 -10.65 5.46
N ASP A 185 14.11 -11.48 5.74
CA ASP A 185 14.07 -12.93 5.57
C ASP A 185 12.89 -13.57 6.30
N GLU A 186 12.60 -13.10 7.53
CA GLU A 186 11.51 -13.62 8.35
C GLU A 186 10.12 -13.37 7.75
N ILE A 187 9.99 -12.37 6.89
CA ILE A 187 8.76 -12.03 6.18
C ILE A 187 8.74 -12.72 4.82
N ALA A 188 9.88 -12.76 4.12
CA ALA A 188 9.99 -13.25 2.75
C ALA A 188 9.53 -14.71 2.58
N THR A 189 9.76 -15.55 3.58
CA THR A 189 9.40 -16.98 3.53
C THR A 189 7.99 -17.30 4.01
N GLY A 190 7.20 -16.29 4.39
CA GLY A 190 5.84 -16.47 4.89
C GLY A 190 4.82 -16.73 3.78
N ALA A 191 3.72 -17.43 4.11
CA ALA A 191 2.64 -17.72 3.16
C ALA A 191 2.03 -16.44 2.55
N TYR A 192 1.92 -15.35 3.33
CA TYR A 192 1.50 -14.04 2.85
C TYR A 192 2.41 -13.51 1.74
N SER A 193 3.72 -13.63 1.93
CA SER A 193 4.70 -13.11 0.99
C SER A 193 4.68 -13.89 -0.32
N TYR A 194 4.63 -15.22 -0.26
CA TYR A 194 4.47 -16.06 -1.44
C TYR A 194 3.20 -15.75 -2.23
N ARG A 195 2.11 -15.37 -1.56
CA ARG A 195 0.83 -15.09 -2.23
C ARG A 195 0.76 -13.69 -2.85
N LEU A 196 1.39 -12.69 -2.23
CA LEU A 196 1.19 -11.28 -2.60
C LEU A 196 2.39 -10.62 -3.30
N TYR A 197 3.57 -11.24 -3.28
CA TYR A 197 4.78 -10.76 -3.95
C TYR A 197 5.24 -11.69 -5.09
N SER A 198 4.38 -12.62 -5.51
CA SER A 198 4.61 -13.51 -6.66
C SER A 198 4.17 -12.92 -7.99
#